data_AF-A0AAD9JCU2-F1
#
_entry.id   AF-A0AAD9JCU2-F1
#
_cell.length_a   1.000
_cell.length_b   1.000
_cell.length_c   1.000
_cell.angle_alpha   90.00
_cell.angle_beta   90.00
_cell.angle_gamma   90.00
#
_symmetry.space_group_name_H-M   'P 1'
#
loop_
_entity.id
_entity.type
_entity.pdbx_description
1 polymer ?
#
loop_
_entity_poly.entity_id
_entity_poly.type
_entity_poly.pdbx_seq_one_letter_code
_entity_poly.pdbx_strand_id
1 'polypeptide(L)'
;MFDNKVKLEGSVIRSNFRQEVYKNTTLFDWRHFVDVDIRRQFSKVADIGNSVLEDLTYIMANSRDWDELLWAWRGWRQSTGTKMKEKYADFVDLLNKAAIMNNFSDAGDYWRSWYEDPDFEAECLRLWTELKPIYQQLHALHQTQITEDA
;
A
#
# COMPACT_ATOMS: atom_id res chain seq x y z
N MET A 1 22.74 11.88 19.34
CA MET A 1 21.95 10.64 19.47
C MET A 1 20.57 11.00 20.08
N PHE A 2 19.82 11.87 19.40
CA PHE A 2 18.54 12.39 19.91
C PHE A 2 17.37 11.57 19.34
N ASP A 3 16.93 10.63 20.17
CA ASP A 3 15.64 9.95 20.30
C ASP A 3 14.72 9.87 19.06
N ASN A 4 15.07 8.99 18.12
CA ASN A 4 14.17 8.58 17.03
C ASN A 4 12.84 8.02 17.57
N LYS A 5 12.82 7.44 18.78
CA LYS A 5 11.59 6.96 19.43
C LYS A 5 10.58 8.08 19.67
N VAL A 6 11.04 9.27 20.05
CA VAL A 6 10.17 10.45 20.27
C VAL A 6 9.57 10.97 18.95
N LYS A 7 10.34 10.94 17.85
CA LYS A 7 9.81 11.28 16.52
C LYS A 7 8.76 10.28 16.06
N LEU A 8 8.97 8.99 16.34
CA LEU A 8 8.06 7.91 15.98
C LEU A 8 6.77 7.93 16.81
N GLU A 9 6.87 8.12 18.12
CA GLU A 9 5.72 8.35 18.99
C GLU A 9 4.94 9.58 18.51
N GLY A 10 5.63 10.68 18.19
CA GLY A 10 5.01 11.87 17.61
C GLY A 10 4.29 11.60 16.28
N SER A 11 4.87 10.79 15.39
CA SER A 11 4.28 10.43 14.09
C SER A 11 3.06 9.52 14.24
N VAL A 12 3.14 8.50 15.09
CA VAL A 12 2.03 7.59 15.40
C VAL A 12 0.88 8.34 16.09
N ILE A 13 1.18 9.22 17.06
CA ILE A 13 0.19 10.08 17.71
C ILE A 13 -0.50 10.97 16.67
N ARG A 14 0.26 11.60 15.77
CA ARG A 14 -0.30 12.43 14.70
C ARG A 14 -1.16 11.63 13.72
N SER A 15 -0.76 10.41 13.39
CA SER A 15 -1.53 9.51 12.52
C SER A 15 -2.85 9.08 13.16
N ASN A 16 -2.81 8.65 14.42
CA ASN A 16 -4.00 8.28 15.18
C ASN A 16 -4.95 9.48 15.36
N PHE A 17 -4.40 10.65 15.68
CA PHE A 17 -5.16 11.89 15.76
C PHE A 17 -5.84 12.22 14.42
N ARG A 18 -5.11 12.18 13.29
CA ARG A 18 -5.70 12.41 11.96
C ARG A 18 -6.82 11.41 11.63
N GLN A 19 -6.66 10.13 11.99
CA GLN A 19 -7.71 9.12 11.80
C GLN A 19 -8.94 9.37 12.67
N GLU A 20 -8.76 9.73 13.93
CA GLU A 20 -9.86 10.03 14.85
C GLU A 20 -10.61 11.29 14.43
N VAL A 21 -9.86 12.34 14.09
CA VAL A 21 -10.42 13.58 13.60
C VAL A 21 -11.21 13.34 12.31
N TYR A 22 -10.71 12.53 11.37
CA TYR A 22 -11.47 12.17 10.18
C TYR A 22 -12.78 11.45 10.52
N LYS A 23 -12.73 10.41 11.36
CA LYS A 23 -13.93 9.71 11.81
C LYS A 23 -14.95 10.68 12.39
N ASN A 24 -14.51 11.64 13.21
CA ASN A 24 -15.40 12.66 13.75
C ASN A 24 -15.91 13.64 12.68
N THR A 25 -15.09 14.05 11.70
CA THR A 25 -15.56 14.92 10.60
C THR A 25 -16.63 14.26 9.75
N THR A 26 -16.60 12.92 9.57
CA THR A 26 -17.66 12.20 8.84
C THR A 26 -18.99 12.15 9.57
N LEU A 27 -19.03 12.45 10.88
CA LEU A 27 -20.28 12.50 11.66
C LEU A 27 -21.09 13.77 11.41
N PHE A 28 -20.48 14.80 10.82
CA PHE A 28 -21.11 16.09 10.56
C PHE A 28 -21.34 16.29 9.07
N ASP A 29 -22.51 16.84 8.69
CA ASP A 29 -22.77 17.28 7.33
C ASP A 29 -22.16 18.68 7.07
N TRP A 30 -20.84 18.73 7.14
CA TRP A 30 -20.08 19.98 7.07
C TRP A 30 -20.16 20.69 5.72
N ARG A 31 -20.58 19.99 4.65
CA ARG A 31 -20.75 20.58 3.32
C ARG A 31 -21.85 21.65 3.30
N HIS A 32 -22.82 21.54 4.20
CA HIS A 32 -23.93 22.48 4.34
C HIS A 32 -23.74 23.52 5.46
N PHE A 33 -22.53 23.61 6.04
CA PHE A 33 -22.24 24.68 6.99
C PHE A 33 -22.33 26.06 6.34
N VAL A 34 -23.06 26.96 7.01
CA VAL A 34 -23.26 28.35 6.59
C VAL A 34 -21.95 29.13 6.67
N ASP A 35 -21.15 28.87 7.69
CA ASP A 35 -19.84 29.49 7.90
C ASP A 35 -18.80 28.91 6.93
N VAL A 36 -18.24 29.79 6.09
CA VAL A 36 -17.28 29.45 5.04
C VAL A 36 -15.93 29.03 5.64
N ASP A 37 -15.50 29.63 6.74
CA ASP A 37 -14.23 29.32 7.38
C ASP A 37 -14.30 27.95 8.06
N ILE A 38 -15.39 27.64 8.77
CA ILE A 38 -15.61 26.32 9.36
C ILE A 38 -15.69 25.26 8.27
N ARG A 39 -16.44 25.50 7.18
CA ARG A 39 -16.51 24.58 6.04
C ARG A 39 -15.14 24.33 5.40
N ARG A 40 -14.29 25.36 5.29
CA ARG A 40 -12.91 25.24 4.77
C ARG A 40 -12.02 24.42 5.71
N GLN A 41 -12.12 24.64 7.01
CA GLN A 41 -11.37 23.87 8.01
C GLN A 41 -11.75 22.39 7.98
N PHE A 42 -13.05 22.09 7.95
CA PHE A 42 -13.55 20.72 7.85
C PHE A 42 -13.15 20.05 6.54
N SER A 43 -13.19 20.78 5.41
CA SER A 43 -12.70 20.27 4.11
C SER A 43 -11.22 19.83 4.18
N LYS A 44 -10.36 20.67 4.77
CA LYS A 44 -8.93 20.39 4.89
C LYS A 44 -8.61 19.22 5.83
N VAL A 45 -9.47 18.97 6.81
CA VAL A 45 -9.30 17.92 7.82
C VAL A 45 -9.94 16.59 7.38
N ALA A 46 -11.01 16.66 6.59
CA ALA A 46 -11.66 15.50 5.98
C ALA A 46 -10.82 14.92 4.83
N ASP A 47 -9.87 15.67 4.29
CA ASP A 47 -8.90 15.19 3.32
C ASP A 47 -7.81 14.35 4.02
N ILE A 48 -8.06 13.05 4.23
CA ILE A 48 -6.99 12.09 4.60
C ILE A 48 -6.16 11.65 3.38
N GLY A 49 -6.39 12.24 2.20
CA GLY A 49 -5.71 11.84 0.97
C GLY A 49 -4.21 11.68 1.19
N ASN A 50 -3.61 10.61 0.66
CA ASN A 50 -2.19 10.24 0.59
C ASN A 50 -1.26 10.47 1.80
N SER A 51 -1.59 11.20 2.86
CA SER A 51 -0.63 11.76 3.82
C SER A 51 0.04 10.72 4.71
N VAL A 52 -0.64 9.62 5.02
CA VAL A 52 -0.05 8.47 5.71
C VAL A 52 0.88 7.69 4.79
N LEU A 53 0.56 7.64 3.48
CA LEU A 53 1.39 7.00 2.46
C LEU A 53 2.56 7.90 2.06
N GLU A 54 2.40 9.21 2.00
CA GLU A 54 3.44 10.18 1.65
C GLU A 54 4.54 10.19 2.69
N ASP A 55 4.19 10.21 3.98
CA ASP A 55 5.17 10.16 5.08
C ASP A 55 5.99 8.84 5.03
N LEU A 56 5.34 7.69 4.86
CA LEU A 56 6.02 6.38 4.78
C LEU A 56 6.80 6.19 3.47
N THR A 57 6.25 6.66 2.34
CA THR A 57 6.92 6.60 1.03
C THR A 57 8.17 7.45 1.04
N TYR A 58 8.11 8.63 1.66
CA TYR A 58 9.28 9.50 1.84
C TYR A 58 10.37 8.81 2.65
N ILE A 59 10.02 8.18 3.78
CA ILE A 59 10.97 7.42 4.62
C ILE A 59 11.59 6.27 3.82
N MET A 60 10.78 5.44 3.15
CA MET A 60 11.26 4.29 2.38
C MET A 60 12.14 4.68 1.18
N ALA A 61 11.95 5.88 0.61
CA ALA A 61 12.76 6.36 -0.52
C ALA A 61 14.08 7.01 -0.08
N ASN A 62 14.06 7.81 0.99
CA ASN A 62 15.17 8.70 1.35
C ASN A 62 16.00 8.20 2.54
N SER A 63 15.42 7.41 3.44
CA SER A 63 16.17 6.92 4.60
C SER A 63 17.27 5.95 4.18
N ARG A 64 18.37 5.97 4.92
CA ARG A 64 19.49 5.01 4.84
C ARG A 64 19.74 4.30 6.18
N ASP A 65 18.89 4.58 7.17
CA ASP A 65 18.92 3.92 8.47
C ASP A 65 18.13 2.60 8.38
N TRP A 66 18.83 1.48 8.60
CA TRP A 66 18.23 0.15 8.57
C TRP A 66 17.07 -0.01 9.55
N ASP A 67 17.20 0.53 10.76
CA ASP A 67 16.18 0.40 11.80
C ASP A 67 14.92 1.21 11.45
N GLU A 68 15.10 2.39 10.84
CA GLU A 68 13.99 3.23 10.38
C GLU A 68 13.24 2.60 9.20
N LEU A 69 13.96 2.03 8.22
CA LEU A 69 13.37 1.32 7.09
C LEU A 69 12.64 0.05 7.53
N LEU A 70 13.24 -0.74 8.43
CA LEU A 70 12.64 -1.95 8.96
C LEU A 70 11.38 -1.63 9.77
N TRP A 71 11.44 -0.58 10.59
CA TRP A 71 10.28 -0.09 11.34
C TRP A 71 9.15 0.33 10.41
N ALA A 72 9.42 1.15 9.40
CA ALA A 72 8.41 1.65 8.47
C ALA A 72 7.74 0.49 7.72
N TRP A 73 8.53 -0.45 7.20
CA TRP A 73 8.05 -1.63 6.49
C TRP A 73 7.17 -2.54 7.37
N ARG A 74 7.65 -2.86 8.58
CA ARG A 74 6.90 -3.72 9.53
C ARG A 74 5.64 -3.04 10.05
N GLY A 75 5.74 -1.77 10.44
CA GLY A 75 4.64 -0.98 10.97
C GLY A 75 3.49 -0.85 9.99
N TRP A 76 3.81 -0.60 8.71
CA TRP A 76 2.82 -0.59 7.64
C TRP A 76 2.12 -1.95 7.48
N ARG A 77 2.88 -3.04 7.33
CA ARG A 77 2.32 -4.38 7.13
C ARG A 77 1.49 -4.86 8.32
N GLN A 78 1.89 -4.56 9.55
CA GLN A 78 1.13 -4.97 10.74
C GLN A 78 -0.18 -4.20 10.90
N SER A 79 -0.15 -2.89 10.60
CA SER A 79 -1.32 -2.01 10.77
C SER A 79 -2.40 -2.23 9.71
N THR A 80 -2.00 -2.63 8.49
CA THR A 80 -2.89 -2.82 7.35
C THR A 80 -3.13 -4.28 7.01
N GLY A 81 -2.06 -5.07 6.87
CA GLY A 81 -2.12 -6.47 6.42
C GLY A 81 -2.95 -7.35 7.34
N THR A 82 -2.82 -7.19 8.66
CA THR A 82 -3.60 -7.97 9.64
C THR A 82 -5.11 -7.77 9.46
N LYS A 83 -5.54 -6.52 9.20
CA LYS A 83 -6.96 -6.18 9.02
C LYS A 83 -7.51 -6.64 7.67
N MET A 84 -6.64 -6.78 6.67
CA MET A 84 -7.00 -7.18 5.32
C MET A 84 -7.04 -8.70 5.13
N LYS A 85 -6.31 -9.48 5.94
CA LYS A 85 -6.16 -10.93 5.75
C LYS A 85 -7.50 -11.67 5.60
N GLU A 86 -8.39 -11.53 6.58
CA GLU A 86 -9.69 -12.23 6.57
C GLU A 86 -10.59 -11.68 5.46
N LYS A 87 -10.64 -10.36 5.31
CA LYS A 87 -11.44 -9.69 4.27
C LYS A 87 -11.02 -10.11 2.86
N TYR A 88 -9.73 -10.35 2.64
CA TYR A 88 -9.20 -10.76 1.34
C TYR A 88 -9.56 -12.23 1.04
N ALA A 89 -9.61 -13.09 2.05
CA ALA A 89 -10.09 -14.47 1.88
C ALA A 89 -11.56 -14.48 1.45
N ASP A 90 -12.43 -13.76 2.17
CA ASP A 90 -13.84 -13.62 1.82
C ASP A 90 -14.02 -13.02 0.41
N PHE A 91 -13.19 -12.04 0.06
CA PHE A 91 -13.20 -11.40 -1.25
C PHE A 91 -12.85 -12.39 -2.38
N VAL A 92 -11.80 -13.21 -2.20
CA VAL A 92 -11.42 -14.23 -3.18
C VAL A 92 -12.51 -15.28 -3.35
N ASP A 93 -13.17 -15.71 -2.27
CA ASP A 93 -14.29 -16.65 -2.34
C ASP A 93 -15.47 -16.09 -3.14
N LEU A 94 -15.80 -14.81 -2.93
CA LEU A 94 -16.86 -14.13 -3.68
C LEU A 94 -16.48 -13.94 -5.16
N LEU A 95 -15.23 -13.55 -5.44
CA LEU A 95 -14.73 -13.40 -6.81
C LEU A 95 -14.80 -14.72 -7.58
N ASN A 96 -14.34 -15.82 -6.97
CA ASN A 96 -14.38 -17.13 -7.61
C ASN A 96 -15.82 -17.61 -7.84
N LYS A 97 -16.74 -17.37 -6.90
CA LYS A 97 -18.17 -17.66 -7.10
C LYS A 97 -18.72 -16.90 -8.32
N ALA A 98 -18.39 -15.61 -8.44
CA ALA A 98 -18.81 -14.81 -9.59
C ALA A 98 -18.20 -15.32 -10.91
N ALA A 99 -16.92 -15.72 -10.91
CA ALA A 99 -16.26 -16.26 -12.10
C ALA A 99 -16.91 -17.58 -12.56
N ILE A 100 -17.19 -18.50 -11.64
CA ILE A 100 -17.87 -19.77 -11.92
C ILE A 100 -19.28 -19.54 -12.50
N MET A 101 -20.02 -18.56 -11.96
CA MET A 101 -21.34 -18.18 -12.49
C MET A 101 -21.27 -17.63 -13.92
N ASN A 102 -20.12 -17.10 -14.33
CA ASN A 102 -19.86 -16.60 -15.69
C ASN A 102 -19.12 -17.63 -16.56
N ASN A 103 -19.17 -18.92 -16.21
CA ASN A 103 -18.55 -20.03 -16.96
C ASN A 103 -17.02 -20.02 -17.01
N PHE A 104 -16.34 -19.35 -16.07
CA PHE A 104 -14.88 -19.43 -15.89
C PHE A 104 -14.50 -20.40 -14.78
N SER A 105 -13.28 -20.91 -14.80
CA SER A 105 -12.78 -21.85 -13.77
C SER A 105 -12.50 -21.17 -12.43
N ASP A 106 -11.92 -19.97 -12.47
CA ASP A 106 -11.66 -19.11 -11.31
C ASP A 106 -11.56 -17.63 -11.72
N ALA A 107 -11.38 -16.74 -10.75
CA ALA A 107 -11.25 -15.30 -11.01
C ALA A 107 -10.00 -14.94 -11.84
N GLY A 108 -8.93 -15.73 -11.75
CA GLY A 108 -7.73 -15.56 -12.55
C GLY A 108 -7.95 -15.92 -14.02
N ASP A 109 -8.72 -16.97 -14.28
CA ASP A 109 -9.15 -17.38 -15.61
C ASP A 109 -10.01 -16.29 -16.28
N TYR A 110 -10.95 -15.72 -15.52
CA TYR A 110 -11.71 -14.56 -15.96
C TYR A 110 -10.82 -13.36 -16.31
N TRP A 111 -9.77 -13.07 -15.54
CA TRP A 111 -8.85 -11.97 -15.85
C TRP A 111 -7.96 -12.26 -17.06
N ARG A 112 -7.47 -13.49 -17.20
CA ARG A 112 -6.67 -13.90 -18.36
C ARG A 112 -7.49 -13.87 -19.65
N SER A 113 -8.80 -14.11 -19.58
CA SER A 113 -9.67 -14.10 -20.76
C SER A 113 -9.68 -12.77 -21.51
N TRP A 114 -9.32 -11.65 -20.86
CA TRP A 114 -9.26 -10.32 -21.50
C TRP A 114 -8.15 -10.20 -22.54
N TYR A 115 -7.14 -11.07 -22.47
CA TYR A 115 -6.04 -11.13 -23.43
C TYR A 115 -6.35 -12.03 -24.64
N GLU A 116 -7.43 -12.80 -24.58
CA GLU A 116 -7.89 -13.72 -25.64
C GLU A 116 -6.78 -14.66 -26.18
N ASP A 117 -5.80 -14.97 -25.34
CA ASP A 117 -4.63 -15.78 -25.66
C ASP A 117 -4.61 -17.05 -24.80
N PRO A 118 -4.78 -18.25 -25.38
CA PRO A 118 -4.77 -19.51 -24.64
C PRO A 118 -3.38 -19.85 -24.06
N ASP A 119 -2.31 -19.29 -24.61
CA ASP A 119 -0.93 -19.56 -24.19
C ASP A 119 -0.35 -18.43 -23.31
N PHE A 120 -1.20 -17.49 -22.85
CA PHE A 120 -0.80 -16.29 -22.11
C PHE A 120 0.14 -16.57 -20.92
N GLU A 121 -0.14 -17.60 -20.12
CA GLU A 121 0.73 -17.96 -18.98
C GLU A 121 2.10 -18.46 -19.42
N ALA A 122 2.15 -19.27 -20.47
CA ALA A 122 3.40 -19.78 -21.02
C ALA A 122 4.24 -18.65 -21.61
N GLU A 123 3.59 -17.69 -22.29
CA GLU A 123 4.25 -16.52 -22.85
C GLU A 123 4.79 -15.58 -21.77
N CYS A 124 4.02 -15.32 -20.71
CA CYS A 124 4.50 -14.58 -19.54
C CYS A 124 5.72 -15.25 -18.88
N LEU A 125 5.70 -16.58 -18.76
CA LEU A 125 6.82 -17.35 -18.21
C LEU A 125 8.05 -17.32 -19.12
N ARG A 126 7.86 -17.39 -20.45
CA ARG A 126 8.92 -17.25 -21.45
C ARG A 126 9.60 -15.89 -21.32
N LEU A 127 8.81 -14.81 -21.34
CA LEU A 127 9.31 -13.43 -21.19
C LEU A 127 10.05 -13.23 -19.87
N TRP A 128 9.51 -13.75 -18.76
CA TRP A 128 10.21 -13.72 -17.47
C TRP A 128 11.56 -14.44 -17.53
N THR A 129 11.60 -15.62 -18.17
CA THR A 129 12.84 -16.40 -18.31
C THR A 129 13.89 -15.69 -19.15
N GLU A 130 13.47 -14.98 -20.19
CA GLU A 130 14.36 -14.16 -21.02
C GLU A 130 14.88 -12.91 -20.29
N LEU A 131 14.04 -12.29 -19.45
CA LEU A 131 14.44 -11.12 -18.65
C LEU A 131 15.31 -11.50 -17.44
N LYS A 132 15.15 -12.71 -16.91
CA LYS A 132 15.79 -13.20 -15.68
C LYS A 132 17.31 -12.98 -15.63
N PRO A 133 18.11 -13.29 -16.68
CA PRO A 133 19.55 -13.06 -16.64
C PRO A 133 19.92 -11.59 -16.43
N ILE A 134 19.19 -10.66 -17.07
CA ILE A 134 19.41 -9.21 -16.92
C ILE A 134 19.02 -8.77 -15.50
N TYR A 135 17.87 -9.23 -15.02
CA TYR A 135 17.43 -8.96 -13.65
C TYR A 135 18.46 -9.44 -12.62
N GLN A 136 19.02 -10.64 -12.79
CA GLN A 136 20.03 -11.20 -11.88
C GLN A 136 21.33 -10.39 -11.88
N GLN A 137 21.80 -9.92 -13.04
CA GLN A 137 22.97 -9.06 -13.12
C GLN A 137 22.75 -7.72 -12.42
N LEU A 138 21.59 -7.08 -12.66
CA LEU A 138 21.23 -5.83 -11.99
C LEU A 138 21.11 -6.00 -10.47
N HIS A 139 20.46 -7.08 -10.04
CA HIS A 139 20.31 -7.41 -8.63
C HIS A 139 21.67 -7.63 -7.95
N ALA A 140 22.56 -8.39 -8.59
CA ALA A 140 23.91 -8.62 -8.07
C ALA A 140 24.72 -7.32 -7.98
N LEU A 141 24.68 -6.46 -9.01
CA LEU A 141 25.34 -5.16 -8.99
C LEU A 141 24.86 -4.30 -7.81
N HIS A 142 23.56 -4.21 -7.61
CA HIS A 142 22.99 -3.42 -6.53
C HIS A 142 23.34 -3.99 -5.15
N GLN A 143 23.37 -5.32 -5.00
CA GLN A 143 23.82 -5.96 -3.77
C GLN A 143 25.28 -5.63 -3.45
N THR A 144 26.17 -5.68 -4.43
CA THR A 144 27.57 -5.30 -4.26
C THR A 144 27.70 -3.85 -3.79
N GLN A 145 26.97 -2.92 -4.41
CA GLN A 145 26.97 -1.51 -4.00
C GLN A 145 26.52 -1.33 -2.54
N ILE A 146 25.44 -2.01 -2.13
CA ILE A 146 24.96 -1.95 -0.74
C ILE A 146 26.01 -2.49 0.24
N THR A 147 26.76 -3.53 -0.13
CA THR A 147 27.82 -4.08 0.73
C THR A 147 29.09 -3.24 0.79
N GLU A 148 29.38 -2.45 -0.25
CA GLU A 148 30.53 -1.53 -0.28
C GLU A 148 30.28 -0.24 0.50
N ASP A 149 29.02 0.20 0.58
CA ASP A 149 28.58 1.41 1.29
C ASP A 149 28.31 1.19 2.81
N ALA A 150 28.45 -0.04 3.31
CA ALA A 150 28.16 -0.46 4.70
C ALA A 150 29.42 -0.54 5.59
#